data_AF-A0A673G9X6-F1
#
_entry.id   AF-A0A673G9X6-F1
#
_cell.length_a   1.000
_cell.length_b   1.000
_cell.length_c   1.000
_cell.angle_alpha   90.00
_cell.angle_beta   90.00
_cell.angle_gamma   90.00
#
_symmetry.space_group_name_H-M   'P 1'
#
loop_
_entity.id
_entity.type
_entity.pdbx_description
1 polymer ?
#
loop_
_entity_poly.entity_id
_entity_poly.type
_entity_poly.pdbx_seq_one_letter_code
_entity_poly.pdbx_strand_id
1 'polypeptide(L)' 'PDVTDLAFKNIDFAMNLYRKISSYHDKNIFFSPLSVSTSFATLLLASKGSTRSQMEKGLNLDSLDGT' A
#
# COMPACT_ATOMS: atom_id res chain seq x y z
N PRO A 1 7.12 8.03 -12.76
CA PRO A 1 6.45 6.71 -12.65
C PRO A 1 5.38 6.51 -13.72
N ASP A 2 5.37 5.34 -14.37
CA ASP A 2 4.31 4.93 -15.29
C ASP A 2 3.06 4.49 -14.51
N VAL A 3 1.87 4.74 -15.06
CA VAL A 3 0.59 4.34 -14.44
C VAL A 3 0.53 2.82 -14.28
N THR A 4 1.12 2.08 -15.21
CA THR A 4 1.24 0.61 -15.15
C THR A 4 2.08 0.16 -13.95
N ASP A 5 3.21 0.83 -13.69
CA ASP A 5 4.08 0.52 -12.55
C ASP A 5 3.36 0.78 -11.21
N LEU A 6 2.62 1.89 -11.12
CA LEU A 6 1.79 2.17 -9.94
C LEU A 6 0.69 1.12 -9.73
N ALA A 7 0.06 0.64 -10.81
CA ALA A 7 -0.94 -0.42 -10.74
C ALA A 7 -0.35 -1.73 -10.23
N PHE A 8 0.84 -2.13 -10.70
CA PHE A 8 1.53 -3.33 -10.21
C PHE A 8 1.92 -3.22 -8.73
N LYS A 9 2.50 -2.09 -8.31
CA LYS A 9 2.84 -1.86 -6.89
C LYS A 9 1.61 -1.91 -5.99
N ASN A 10 0.48 -1.35 -6.44
CA ASN A 10 -0.78 -1.40 -5.70
C ASN A 10 -1.33 -2.84 -5.57
N ILE A 11 -1.17 -3.68 -6.61
CA ILE A 11 -1.51 -5.10 -6.56
C ILE A 11 -0.61 -5.83 -5.55
N ASP A 12 0.70 -5.58 -5.57
CA ASP A 12 1.65 -6.20 -4.63
C ASP A 12 1.33 -5.83 -3.18
N PHE A 13 1.06 -4.56 -2.90
CA PHE A 13 0.59 -4.09 -1.60
C PHE A 13 -0.68 -4.84 -1.17
N ALA A 14 -1.68 -4.92 -2.05
CA ALA A 14 -2.94 -5.59 -1.73
C ALA A 14 -2.80 -7.09 -1.50
N MET A 15 -1.95 -7.77 -2.26
CA MET A 15 -1.65 -9.19 -2.05
C MET A 15 -0.95 -9.43 -0.71
N ASN A 16 0.00 -8.57 -0.34
CA ASN A 16 0.65 -8.62 0.97
C ASN A 16 -0.35 -8.39 2.11
N LEU A 17 -1.24 -7.40 1.96
CA LEU A 17 -2.30 -7.11 2.92
C LEU A 17 -3.27 -8.28 3.04
N TYR A 18 -3.74 -8.84 1.92
CA TYR A 18 -4.63 -10.00 1.91
C TYR A 18 -4.01 -11.19 2.65
N ARG A 19 -2.76 -11.55 2.33
CA ARG A 19 -2.03 -12.64 2.99
C ARG A 19 -1.88 -12.42 4.49
N LYS A 20 -1.68 -11.16 4.90
CA LYS A 20 -1.58 -10.81 6.31
C LYS A 20 -2.92 -10.95 7.02
N ILE A 21 -4.02 -10.49 6.42
CA ILE A 21 -5.36 -10.64 6.99
C ILE A 21 -5.77 -12.12 7.05
N SER A 22 -5.53 -12.88 5.98
CA SER A 22 -5.85 -14.31 5.91
C SER A 22 -5.06 -15.15 6.92
N SER A 23 -3.88 -14.68 7.36
CA SER A 23 -3.13 -15.37 8.42
C SER A 23 -3.79 -15.29 9.81
N TYR A 24 -4.77 -14.39 10.01
CA TYR A 24 -5.47 -14.25 11.29
C TYR A 24 -6.78 -15.04 11.36
N HIS A 25 -7.42 -15.33 10.23
CA HIS A 25 -8.69 -16.08 10.19
C HIS A 25 -9.03 -16.62 8.80
N ASP A 26 -9.88 -17.65 8.77
CA ASP A 26 -10.39 -18.26 7.53
C ASP A 26 -11.74 -17.70 7.05
N LYS A 27 -12.18 -16.56 7.59
CA LYS A 27 -13.41 -15.87 7.15
C LYS A 27 -13.19 -15.14 5.82
N ASN A 28 -14.30 -14.86 5.13
CA ASN A 28 -14.31 -14.06 3.91
C ASN A 28 -13.59 -12.71 4.09
N ILE A 29 -12.75 -12.34 3.13
CA ILE A 29 -12.02 -11.08 3.08
C ILE A 29 -12.48 -10.30 1.85
N PHE A 30 -12.91 -9.06 2.05
CA PHE A 30 -13.33 -8.17 0.95
C PHE A 30 -12.83 -6.76 1.21
N PHE A 31 -12.05 -6.22 0.28
CA PHE A 31 -11.58 -4.83 0.29
C PHE A 31 -11.24 -4.36 -1.12
N SER A 32 -11.19 -3.04 -1.31
CA SER A 32 -10.70 -2.42 -2.55
C SER A 32 -9.22 -2.04 -2.39
N PRO A 33 -8.29 -2.70 -3.11
CA PRO A 33 -6.86 -2.37 -3.11
C PRO A 33 -6.60 -0.87 -3.26
N LEU A 34 -7.19 -0.28 -4.30
CA LEU A 34 -6.99 1.11 -4.67
C LEU A 34 -7.57 2.08 -3.63
N SER A 35 -8.73 1.76 -3.05
CA SER A 35 -9.34 2.62 -2.03
C SER A 35 -8.48 2.69 -0.76
N VAL A 36 -7.96 1.54 -0.32
CA VAL A 36 -7.09 1.47 0.86
C VAL A 36 -5.79 2.23 0.61
N SER A 37 -5.09 1.95 -0.50
CA SER A 37 -3.83 2.62 -0.81
C SER A 37 -4.00 4.13 -1.01
N THR A 38 -5.07 4.59 -1.66
CA THR A 38 -5.37 6.02 -1.83
C THR A 38 -5.60 6.72 -0.48
N SER A 39 -6.32 6.06 0.43
CA SER A 39 -6.57 6.61 1.78
C SER A 39 -5.26 6.80 2.54
N PHE A 40 -4.37 5.80 2.52
CA PHE A 40 -3.05 5.89 3.15
C PHE A 40 -2.09 6.84 2.42
N ALA A 41 -2.16 6.94 1.09
CA ALA A 41 -1.38 7.94 0.34
C ALA A 41 -1.79 9.37 0.71
N THR A 42 -3.08 9.60 0.98
CA THR A 42 -3.56 10.90 1.49
C THR A 42 -2.99 11.20 2.88
N LEU A 43 -2.94 10.20 3.77
CA LEU A 43 -2.30 10.33 5.09
C LEU A 43 -0.79 10.55 4.98
N LEU A 44 -0.14 9.87 4.02
CA LEU A 44 1.29 10.00 3.75
C LEU A 44 1.66 11.46 3.44
N LEU A 45 0.85 12.14 2.62
CA LEU A 45 1.05 13.57 2.28
C LEU A 45 1.00 14.49 3.52
N ALA A 46 0.21 14.15 4.54
CA ALA A 46 0.11 14.91 5.78
C ALA A 46 1.16 14.49 6.84
N SER A 47 1.85 13.36 6.64
CA SER A 47 2.79 12.79 7.59
C SER A 47 4.23 13.29 7.40
N LYS A 48 5.06 13.18 8.46
CA LYS A 48 6.49 13.55 8.46
C LYS A 48 7.31 12.54 9.27
N GLY A 49 8.64 12.60 9.10
CA GLY A 49 9.58 11.79 9.88
C GLY A 49 9.33 10.29 9.74
N SER A 50 9.43 9.56 10.85
CA SER A 50 9.28 8.10 10.87
C SER A 50 7.94 7.60 10.37
N THR A 51 6.85 8.33 10.64
CA THR A 51 5.50 7.96 10.20
C THR A 51 5.42 7.96 8.67
N ARG A 52 6.03 8.95 8.03
CA ARG A 52 6.09 9.05 6.57
C ARG A 52 6.83 7.87 5.97
N SER A 53 8.03 7.58 6.47
CA SER A 53 8.87 6.48 5.98
C SER A 53 8.22 5.11 6.17
N GLN A 54 7.48 4.91 7.27
CA GLN A 54 6.74 3.68 7.51
C GLN A 54 5.58 3.51 6.51
N MET A 55 4.86 4.60 6.19
CA MET A 55 3.79 4.57 5.20
C MET A 55 4.31 4.35 3.77
N GLU A 56 5.40 5.00 3.38
CA GLU A 56 6.06 4.78 2.07
C GLU A 56 6.43 3.31 1.88
N LYS A 57 7.10 2.72 2.87
CA LYS A 57 7.47 1.29 2.86
C LYS A 57 6.24 0.37 2.88
N GLY A 58 5.25 0.69 3.72
CA GLY A 58 4.04 -0.12 3.85
C GLY A 58 3.18 -0.14 2.59
N LEU A 59 3.18 0.94 1.81
CA LEU A 59 2.47 1.07 0.54
C LEU A 59 3.30 0.63 -0.67
N ASN A 60 4.53 0.13 -0.48
CA ASN A 60 5.51 -0.16 -1.54
C ASN A 60 5.82 1.05 -2.46
N LEU A 61 5.72 2.27 -1.94
CA LEU A 61 5.99 3.51 -2.68
C LEU A 61 7.45 3.98 -2.56
N ASP A 62 8.21 3.44 -1.61
CA ASP A 62 9.64 3.69 -1.40
C ASP A 62 10.50 3.37 -2.63
N SER A 63 10.03 2.47 -3.49
CA SER A 63 10.67 2.11 -4.76
C SER A 63 10.29 3.02 -5.94
N LEU A 64 9.54 4.11 -5.70
CA LEU A 64 9.23 5.14 -6.70
C LEU A 64 10.23 6.31 -6.68
N ASP A 65 11.02 6.48 -5.60
CA ASP A 65 12.02 7.55 -5.45
C ASP A 65 13.34 7.25 -6.19
N GLY A 66 13.28 6.46 -7.27
CA GLY A 66 14.42 5.93 -8.03
C GLY A 66 14.43 6.26 -9.52
N THR A 67 13.90 7.43 -9.91
CA THR A 67 14.14 8.05 -11.23
C THR A 67 14.57 9.49 -11.09
#